data_AF-A0A6B2XBF8-F1
#
_entry.id   AF-A0A6B2XBF8-F1
#
_cell.length_a   1.000
_cell.length_b   1.000
_cell.length_c   1.000
_cell.angle_alpha   90.00
_cell.angle_beta   90.00
_cell.angle_gamma   90.00
#
_symmetry.space_group_name_H-M   'P 1'
#
loop_
_entity.id
_entity.type
_entity.pdbx_description
1 polymer ?
#
loop_
_entity_poly.entity_id
_entity_poly.type
_entity_poly.pdbx_seq_one_letter_code
_entity_poly.pdbx_strand_id
1 'polypeptide(L)' 'MIDKLESLRLIERRPHPTDRRAKQLVLTPEGVELRERLLKVLAEEPLFAGLTQNEQDALEGLLKRALSRNEALQA' A
#
# COMPACT_ATOMS: atom_id res chain seq x y z
N MET A 1 -3.77 -14.28 5.33
CA MET A 1 -4.12 -12.83 5.34
C MET A 1 -5.11 -12.48 4.23
N ILE A 2 -4.83 -12.85 2.98
CA ILE A 2 -5.71 -12.61 1.82
C ILE A 2 -7.10 -13.24 2.02
N ASP A 3 -7.16 -14.51 2.42
CA ASP A 3 -8.47 -15.20 2.58
C ASP A 3 -9.36 -14.55 3.63
N LYS A 4 -8.77 -13.92 4.65
CA LYS A 4 -9.53 -13.15 5.65
C LYS A 4 -10.14 -11.90 5.03
N LEU A 5 -9.38 -11.15 4.25
CA LEU A 5 -9.88 -9.96 3.55
C LEU A 5 -10.98 -10.33 2.54
N GLU A 6 -10.83 -11.46 1.86
CA GLU A 6 -11.83 -12.01 0.93
C GLU A 6 -13.10 -12.46 1.67
N SER A 7 -12.96 -13.15 2.82
CA SER A 7 -14.11 -13.54 3.68
C SER A 7 -14.89 -12.33 4.22
N LEU A 8 -14.21 -11.20 4.43
CA LEU A 8 -14.79 -9.94 4.85
C LEU A 8 -15.34 -9.11 3.66
N ARG A 9 -15.27 -9.63 2.43
CA ARG A 9 -15.70 -8.94 1.19
C ARG A 9 -15.01 -7.60 0.96
N LEU A 10 -13.78 -7.45 1.43
CA LEU A 10 -12.96 -6.24 1.24
C LEU A 10 -12.10 -6.34 -0.03
N ILE A 11 -11.84 -7.55 -0.49
CA ILE A 11 -11.15 -7.82 -1.75
C ILE A 11 -11.87 -8.94 -2.50
N GLU A 12 -11.64 -9.00 -3.81
CA GLU A 12 -12.08 -10.10 -4.66
C GLU A 12 -10.98 -10.53 -5.63
N ARG A 13 -11.03 -11.80 -6.04
CA ARG A 13 -10.14 -12.37 -7.07
C ARG A 13 -10.77 -12.24 -8.44
N ARG A 14 -10.20 -11.41 -9.30
CA ARG A 14 -10.58 -11.33 -10.73
C ARG A 14 -9.56 -12.09 -11.60
N PRO A 15 -9.95 -12.65 -12.76
CA PRO A 15 -9.00 -13.16 -13.74
C PRO A 15 -7.97 -12.08 -14.13
N HIS A 16 -6.72 -12.46 -14.31
CA HIS A 16 -5.72 -11.55 -14.87
C HIS A 16 -6.01 -11.32 -16.37
N PRO A 17 -5.95 -10.09 -16.88
CA PRO A 17 -6.37 -9.76 -18.25
C PRO A 17 -5.51 -10.44 -19.32
N THR A 18 -4.25 -10.79 -19.01
CA THR A 18 -3.30 -11.37 -19.98
C THR A 18 -2.83 -12.78 -19.64
N ASP A 19 -3.13 -13.29 -18.44
CA ASP A 19 -2.78 -14.67 -18.04
C ASP A 19 -3.96 -15.34 -17.34
N ARG A 20 -4.66 -16.21 -18.07
CA ARG A 20 -5.82 -16.96 -17.57
C ARG A 20 -5.52 -17.85 -16.34
N ARG A 21 -4.25 -18.17 -16.07
CA ARG A 21 -3.85 -18.96 -14.89
C ARG A 21 -3.63 -18.08 -13.66
N ALA A 22 -3.48 -16.78 -13.83
CA ALA A 22 -3.30 -15.83 -12.76
C ALA A 22 -4.62 -15.19 -12.32
N LYS A 23 -4.68 -14.81 -11.03
CA LYS A 23 -5.77 -14.03 -10.45
C LYS A 23 -5.18 -12.73 -9.90
N GLN A 24 -5.84 -11.61 -10.18
CA GLN A 24 -5.54 -10.33 -9.55
C GLN A 24 -6.45 -10.13 -8.35
N LEU A 25 -5.89 -9.58 -7.26
CA LEU A 25 -6.65 -9.15 -6.11
C LEU A 25 -6.99 -7.68 -6.29
N VAL A 26 -8.28 -7.36 -6.21
CA VAL A 26 -8.78 -6.00 -6.32
C VAL A 26 -9.65 -5.68 -5.12
N LEU A 27 -9.60 -4.43 -4.66
CA LEU A 27 -10.47 -3.94 -3.61
C LEU A 27 -11.91 -3.89 -4.14
N THR A 28 -12.84 -4.32 -3.29
CA THR A 28 -14.27 -4.02 -3.47
C THR A 28 -14.53 -2.55 -3.11
N PRO A 29 -15.71 -1.99 -3.42
CA PRO A 29 -16.08 -0.66 -2.94
C PRO A 29 -15.94 -0.51 -1.42
N GLU A 30 -16.36 -1.52 -0.65
CA GLU A 30 -16.23 -1.54 0.81
C GLU A 30 -14.76 -1.60 1.26
N GLY A 31 -13.93 -2.32 0.50
CA GLY A 31 -12.48 -2.35 0.71
C GLY A 31 -11.81 -1.00 0.47
N VAL A 32 -12.25 -0.25 -0.55
CA VAL A 32 -11.76 1.11 -0.83
C VAL A 32 -12.13 2.04 0.32
N GLU A 33 -13.39 2.04 0.76
CA GLU A 33 -13.82 2.90 1.87
C GLU A 33 -13.08 2.59 3.18
N LEU A 34 -12.87 1.31 3.49
CA LEU A 34 -12.11 0.93 4.68
C LEU A 34 -10.65 1.40 4.59
N ARG A 35 -10.02 1.25 3.43
CA ARG A 35 -8.66 1.74 3.20
C ARG A 35 -8.58 3.25 3.39
N GLU A 36 -9.55 4.00 2.88
CA GLU A 36 -9.58 5.46 3.07
C GLU A 36 -9.72 5.87 4.54
N ARG A 37 -10.60 5.19 5.30
CA ARG A 37 -10.70 5.44 6.75
C ARG A 37 -9.41 5.10 7.49
N LEU A 38 -8.77 3.98 7.14
CA LEU A 38 -7.50 3.59 7.73
C LEU A 38 -6.41 4.63 7.46
N LEU A 39 -6.31 5.12 6.23
CA LEU A 39 -5.32 6.14 5.86
C LEU A 39 -5.53 7.45 6.62
N LYS A 40 -6.78 7.84 6.89
CA LYS A 40 -7.08 9.01 7.72
C LYS A 40 -6.58 8.84 9.15
N VAL A 41 -6.88 7.70 9.78
CA VAL A 41 -6.40 7.41 11.15
C VAL A 41 -4.87 7.37 11.21
N LEU A 42 -4.23 6.74 10.23
CA LEU A 42 -2.76 6.68 10.18
C LEU A 42 -2.11 8.06 9.97
N ALA A 43 -2.84 9.03 9.42
CA ALA A 43 -2.37 10.40 9.25
C ALA A 43 -2.54 11.25 10.53
N GLU A 44 -3.39 10.84 11.48
CA GLU A 44 -3.68 11.60 12.71
C GLU A 44 -2.52 11.54 13.73
N GLU A 45 -1.69 10.50 13.70
CA GLU A 45 -0.43 10.43 14.46
C GLU A 45 0.76 10.36 13.50
N PRO A 46 1.23 11.51 12.98
CA PRO A 46 2.34 11.51 12.06
C PRO A 46 3.59 11.07 12.83
N LEU A 47 4.12 9.89 12.50
CA LEU A 47 5.39 9.38 13.01
C LEU A 47 6.54 10.40 12.89
N PHE A 48 6.41 11.32 11.92
CA PHE A 48 7.37 12.38 11.61
C PHE A 48 6.93 13.78 12.05
N ALA A 49 5.94 13.90 12.94
CA ALA A 49 5.44 15.21 13.41
C ALA A 49 6.53 16.07 14.09
N GLY A 50 7.61 15.46 14.58
CA GLY A 50 8.77 16.16 15.13
C GLY A 50 9.76 16.70 14.08
N LEU A 51 9.56 16.42 12.80
CA LEU A 51 10.41 16.87 11.69
C LEU A 51 9.75 18.05 10.96
N THR A 52 10.57 19.04 10.60
CA THR A 52 10.16 20.10 9.67
C THR A 52 9.87 19.54 8.28
N GLN A 53 9.12 20.27 7.45
CA GLN A 53 8.82 19.84 6.08
C GLN A 53 10.09 19.51 5.28
N ASN A 54 11.13 20.34 5.39
CA ASN A 54 12.40 20.12 4.70
C ASN A 54 13.09 18.82 5.14
N GLU A 55 13.02 18.47 6.42
CA GLU A 55 13.58 17.22 6.95
C GLU A 55 12.76 16.00 6.51
N GLN A 56 11.43 16.14 6.43
CA GLN A 56 10.56 15.09 5.89
C GLN A 56 10.86 14.84 4.41
N ASP A 57 11.01 15.89 3.60
CA ASP A 57 11.36 15.78 2.17
C ASP A 57 12.74 15.12 1.98
N ALA A 58 13.71 15.49 2.84
CA ALA A 58 15.04 14.89 2.82
C ALA A 58 15.00 13.39 3.18
N LEU A 59 14.24 13.03 4.22
CA LEU A 59 14.05 11.64 4.63
C LEU A 59 13.37 10.81 3.53
N GLU A 60 12.31 11.35 2.91
CA GLU A 60 11.61 10.72 1.79
C GLU A 60 12.59 10.42 0.64
N GLY A 61 13.44 11.39 0.29
CA GLY A 61 14.48 11.21 -0.73
C GLY A 61 15.48 10.11 -0.38
N LEU A 62 15.92 10.02 0.87
CA LEU A 62 16.83 8.97 1.35
C LEU A 62 16.17 7.58 1.31
N LEU A 63 14.92 7.47 1.76
CA LEU A 63 14.17 6.20 1.74
C LEU A 63 13.94 5.72 0.31
N LYS A 64 13.53 6.60 -0.61
CA LYS A 64 13.37 6.28 -2.04
C LYS A 64 14.66 5.74 -2.65
N ARG A 65 15.80 6.35 -2.35
CA ARG A 65 17.12 5.91 -2.83
C ARG A 65 17.55 4.56 -2.24
N ALA A 66 17.24 4.30 -0.97
CA ALA A 66 17.56 3.03 -0.32
C ALA A 66 16.71 1.88 -0.92
N LEU A 67 15.43 2.13 -1.18
CA LEU A 67 14.50 1.15 -1.75
C LEU A 67 14.81 0.85 -3.23
N SER A 68 15.13 1.86 -4.04
CA SER A 68 15.47 1.65 -5.46
C SER A 68 16.71 0.78 -5.65
N ARG A 69 17.67 0.84 -4.71
CA ARG A 69 18.82 -0.07 -4.69
C ARG A 69 18.43 -1.50 -4.36
N ASN A 70 17.39 -1.68 -3.56
CA ASN A 70 16.93 -2.99 -3.11
C ASN A 70 16.13 -3.71 -4.21
N GLU A 71 15.32 -2.98 -4.97
CA GLU A 71 14.60 -3.52 -6.14
C GLU A 71 15.56 -4.00 -7.24
N ALA A 72 16.67 -3.27 -7.46
CA ALA A 72 17.72 -3.66 -8.40
C ALA A 72 18.55 -4.87 -7.93
N LEU A 73 18.47 -5.27 -6.66
CA LEU A 73 19.13 -6.46 -6.11
C LEU A 73 18.20 -7.68 -6.04
N GLN A 74 16.90 -7.50 -6.29
CA GLN A 74 15.90 -8.58 -6.31
C GLN A 74 15.41 -8.92 -7.74
N ALA A 75 15.89 -8.21 -8.75
CA ALA A 75 15.70 -8.53 -10.17
C ALA A 75 16.91 -9.29 -10.73
#